data_AF-A0A5P1F3V4-F1
#
_entry.id   AF-A0A5P1F3V4-F1
#
_cell.length_a   1.000
_cell.length_b   1.000
_cell.length_c   1.000
_cell.angle_alpha   90.00
_cell.angle_beta   90.00
_cell.angle_gamma   90.00
#
_symmetry.space_group_name_H-M   'P 1'
#
loop_
_entity.id
_entity.type
_entity.pdbx_description
1 polymer ?
#
loop_
_entity_poly.entity_id
_entity_poly.type
_entity_poly.pdbx_seq_one_letter_code
_entity_poly.pdbx_strand_id
1 'polypeptide(L)'
;MPPLLRSILLSFSPLLLLLLSQTSSRPLPKGSHLDPSETPRYLHKFGYLPKPVTNFSDHSDPEFKSAVSLYQSNHGLAVSGKLDSATLAQMSTPRCGVSDKITINNKNGNNNDSVVSHYAYFPGQPRWTRARPVVLTYALSPTNNIDYIPRPKVEAAVRRAFGRWARVIPVKFRPAEDYDAADVKLGFYRGDHGDGEAFDGVLGVLAHAFSPESGRLHLDAAERWAVDFGVEESDVAVDLESVATHEIGHVLGLGHSAVKEAVMFPSLSPRSKKVELTVDDVEGVQALYGSNPNFNITSFLESETSYAVDSVRRSFMGNFVGVIVLLLCV
;
A
#
# COMPACT_ATOMS: atom_id res chain seq x y z
N MET A 1 -44.24 -25.36 68.58
CA MET A 1 -43.25 -26.41 68.34
C MET A 1 -42.18 -25.87 67.39
N PRO A 2 -40.90 -26.25 67.53
CA PRO A 2 -39.84 -25.98 66.55
C PRO A 2 -39.71 -27.15 65.54
N PRO A 3 -38.75 -27.16 64.59
CA PRO A 3 -37.98 -26.07 63.97
C PRO A 3 -38.37 -26.00 62.45
N LEU A 4 -37.58 -25.79 61.38
CA LEU A 4 -36.15 -25.50 61.11
C LEU A 4 -36.04 -24.75 59.75
N LEU A 5 -35.23 -23.69 59.64
CA LEU A 5 -34.20 -23.55 58.58
C LEU A 5 -33.20 -22.42 58.94
N ARG A 6 -32.02 -22.39 58.30
CA ARG A 6 -30.89 -21.54 58.71
C ARG A 6 -30.71 -20.30 57.84
N SER A 7 -30.42 -19.18 58.47
CA SER A 7 -29.85 -17.99 57.82
C SER A 7 -28.40 -18.25 57.38
N ILE A 8 -28.01 -17.72 56.22
CA ILE A 8 -26.61 -17.47 55.86
C ILE A 8 -26.49 -15.99 55.51
N LEU A 9 -25.63 -15.28 56.23
CA LEU A 9 -25.21 -13.92 55.89
C LEU A 9 -24.05 -14.01 54.89
N LEU A 10 -24.13 -13.25 53.80
CA LEU A 10 -22.98 -12.94 52.95
C LEU A 10 -22.85 -11.43 52.83
N SER A 11 -21.71 -10.92 53.27
CA SER A 11 -21.33 -9.51 53.15
C SER A 11 -20.94 -9.18 51.72
N PHE A 12 -21.53 -8.14 51.13
CA PHE A 12 -21.04 -7.59 49.87
C PHE A 12 -19.67 -6.94 50.09
N SER A 13 -18.63 -7.51 49.47
CA SER A 13 -17.27 -6.97 49.51
C SER A 13 -17.09 -5.88 48.44
N PRO A 14 -16.54 -4.70 48.78
CA PRO A 14 -16.30 -3.63 47.82
C PRO A 14 -15.03 -3.89 47.00
N LEU A 15 -15.06 -4.89 46.11
CA LEU A 15 -13.93 -5.25 45.24
C LEU A 15 -14.37 -5.57 43.80
N LEU A 16 -15.20 -4.71 43.21
CA LEU A 16 -15.64 -4.79 41.81
C LEU A 16 -15.35 -3.50 41.04
N LEU A 17 -14.15 -2.92 41.23
CA LEU A 17 -13.75 -1.68 40.55
C LEU A 17 -12.25 -1.64 40.21
N LEU A 18 -11.75 -2.64 39.48
CA LEU A 18 -10.39 -2.58 38.89
C LEU A 18 -10.28 -3.28 37.53
N LEU A 19 -11.22 -2.99 36.62
CA LEU A 19 -11.05 -3.22 35.17
C LEU A 19 -10.65 -1.90 34.47
N LEU A 20 -9.57 -1.29 34.96
CA LEU A 20 -8.94 -0.15 34.30
C LEU A 20 -8.25 -0.62 33.02
N SER A 21 -8.46 0.18 31.96
CA SER A 21 -7.91 0.07 30.60
C SER A 21 -6.54 -0.62 30.48
N GLN A 22 -6.54 -1.94 30.33
CA GLN A 22 -5.50 -2.64 29.58
C GLN A 22 -5.89 -2.67 28.10
N THR A 23 -5.75 -1.51 27.45
CA THR A 23 -5.51 -1.47 26.00
C THR A 23 -4.24 -2.26 25.75
N SER A 24 -4.39 -3.52 25.33
CA SER A 24 -3.27 -4.41 25.04
C SER A 24 -2.60 -3.97 23.75
N SER A 25 -1.78 -2.93 23.84
CA SER A 25 -0.77 -2.56 22.85
C SER A 25 0.31 -3.65 22.82
N ARG A 26 -0.07 -4.82 22.31
CA ARG A 26 0.87 -5.88 21.93
C ARG A 26 1.95 -5.23 21.06
N PRO A 27 3.24 -5.36 21.40
CA PRO A 27 4.27 -4.87 20.51
C PRO A 27 4.14 -5.60 19.17
N LEU A 28 4.04 -4.84 18.08
CA LEU A 28 4.05 -5.40 16.74
C LEU A 28 5.34 -6.24 16.56
N PRO A 29 5.29 -7.33 15.78
CA PRO A 29 6.43 -8.24 15.66
C PRO A 29 7.66 -7.53 15.05
N LYS A 30 8.86 -8.02 15.40
CA LYS A 30 10.16 -7.36 15.21
C LYS A 30 10.53 -6.89 13.78
N GLY A 31 9.74 -7.20 12.74
CA GLY A 31 9.91 -6.64 11.39
C GLY A 31 9.28 -5.26 11.19
N SER A 32 8.36 -4.82 12.06
CA SER A 32 7.51 -3.65 11.82
C SER A 32 8.08 -2.30 12.29
N HIS A 33 9.38 -2.20 12.56
CA HIS A 33 10.01 -0.96 13.04
C HIS A 33 11.40 -0.84 12.44
N LEU A 34 11.59 0.13 11.55
CA LEU A 34 12.89 0.44 10.98
C LEU A 34 13.83 0.96 12.08
N ASP A 35 15.00 0.37 12.23
CA ASP A 35 16.05 0.95 13.07
C ASP A 35 16.57 2.25 12.41
N PRO A 36 16.67 3.39 13.12
CA PRO A 36 17.19 4.62 12.54
C PRO A 36 18.60 4.52 11.92
N SER A 37 19.40 3.51 12.32
CA SER A 37 20.68 3.21 11.70
C SER A 37 20.56 2.56 10.31
N GLU A 38 19.44 1.89 10.02
CA GLU A 38 19.15 1.29 8.70
C GLU A 38 18.57 2.30 7.70
N THR A 39 18.15 3.49 8.16
CA THR A 39 17.53 4.51 7.30
C THR A 39 18.37 4.96 6.09
N PRO A 40 19.72 5.08 6.15
CA PRO A 40 20.52 5.35 4.95
C PRO A 40 20.42 4.23 3.90
N ARG A 41 20.32 2.95 4.32
CA ARG A 41 20.13 1.81 3.42
C ARG A 41 18.72 1.81 2.82
N TYR A 42 17.70 2.15 3.61
CA TYR A 42 16.32 2.33 3.16
C TYR A 42 16.23 3.45 2.10
N LEU A 43 16.77 4.64 2.39
CA LEU A 43 16.78 5.78 1.47
C LEU A 43 17.56 5.48 0.18
N HIS A 44 18.61 4.66 0.24
CA HIS A 44 19.28 4.15 -0.95
C HIS A 44 18.41 3.15 -1.74
N LYS A 45 17.83 2.11 -1.10
CA LYS A 45 16.96 1.10 -1.74
C LYS A 45 15.83 1.77 -2.53
N PHE A 46 15.20 2.80 -1.97
CA PHE A 46 14.11 3.51 -2.64
C PHE A 46 14.56 4.68 -3.52
N GLY A 47 15.85 4.96 -3.66
CA GLY A 47 16.42 5.87 -4.66
C GLY A 47 16.54 7.35 -4.28
N TYR A 48 16.40 7.68 -2.99
CA TYR A 48 16.59 9.03 -2.44
C TYR A 48 18.07 9.38 -2.21
N LEU A 49 18.90 8.37 -1.92
CA LEU A 49 20.36 8.50 -1.85
C LEU A 49 21.00 7.85 -3.09
N PRO A 50 21.98 8.50 -3.76
CA PRO A 50 22.56 7.99 -5.00
C PRO A 50 23.69 6.96 -4.77
N LYS A 51 24.09 6.71 -3.52
CA LYS A 51 25.13 5.74 -3.12
C LYS A 51 24.75 5.07 -1.80
N PRO A 52 25.18 3.82 -1.55
CA PRO A 52 25.09 3.22 -0.22
C PRO A 52 26.04 3.98 0.71
N VAL A 53 25.50 4.65 1.74
CA VAL A 53 26.32 5.38 2.72
C VAL A 53 26.93 4.39 3.70
N THR A 54 28.26 4.26 3.71
CA THR A 54 28.99 3.29 4.54
C THR A 54 29.52 3.86 5.85
N ASN A 55 29.61 5.19 5.99
CA ASN A 55 30.09 5.88 7.18
C ASN A 55 28.93 6.63 7.86
N PHE A 56 28.42 6.07 8.95
CA PHE A 56 27.17 6.46 9.62
C PHE A 56 27.28 7.68 10.56
N SER A 57 28.42 8.37 10.59
CA SER A 57 28.79 9.24 11.71
C SER A 57 28.20 10.66 11.69
N ASP A 58 27.44 11.07 10.66
CA ASP A 58 26.86 12.41 10.65
C ASP A 58 25.48 12.54 9.98
N HIS A 59 24.40 12.55 10.78
CA HIS A 59 23.08 13.00 10.34
C HIS A 59 23.01 14.52 10.03
N SER A 60 24.10 15.27 10.22
CA SER A 60 24.23 16.65 9.76
C SER A 60 24.59 16.77 8.26
N ASP A 61 24.96 15.67 7.59
CA ASP A 61 25.25 15.63 6.16
C ASP A 61 24.12 16.28 5.30
N PRO A 62 24.45 17.28 4.47
CA PRO A 62 23.51 17.87 3.52
C PRO A 62 22.87 16.86 2.55
N GLU A 63 23.59 15.84 2.07
CA GLU A 63 23.03 14.85 1.13
C GLU A 63 21.97 13.99 1.83
N PHE A 64 22.27 13.48 3.03
CA PHE A 64 21.29 12.80 3.88
C PHE A 64 20.05 13.65 4.20
N LYS A 65 20.23 14.91 4.60
CA LYS A 65 19.11 15.84 4.88
C LYS A 65 18.25 16.10 3.65
N SER A 66 18.86 16.24 2.47
CA SER A 66 18.13 16.41 1.21
C SER A 66 17.34 15.15 0.85
N ALA A 67 17.91 13.96 1.03
CA ALA A 67 17.22 12.69 0.82
C ALA A 67 16.01 12.51 1.76
N VAL A 68 16.16 12.83 3.06
CA VAL A 68 15.05 12.83 4.02
C VAL A 68 13.99 13.87 3.66
N SER A 69 14.37 15.07 3.25
CA SER A 69 13.43 16.13 2.83
C SER A 69 12.61 15.71 1.61
N LEU A 70 13.24 15.06 0.63
CA LEU A 70 12.57 14.52 -0.56
C LEU A 70 11.66 13.35 -0.20
N TYR A 71 12.08 12.45 0.70
CA TYR A 71 11.23 11.37 1.22
C TYR A 71 9.97 11.92 1.90
N GLN A 72 10.12 12.93 2.76
CA GLN A 72 9.02 13.60 3.43
C GLN A 72 8.05 14.24 2.43
N SER A 73 8.57 14.97 1.44
CA SER A 73 7.76 15.57 0.37
C SER A 73 6.97 14.54 -0.42
N ASN A 74 7.59 13.41 -0.80
CA ASN A 74 6.95 12.34 -1.57
C ASN A 74 5.89 11.56 -0.76
N HIS A 75 5.94 11.59 0.57
CA HIS A 75 5.00 10.89 1.45
C HIS A 75 3.98 11.82 2.14
N GLY A 76 3.89 13.10 1.73
CA GLY A 76 2.97 14.08 2.31
C GLY A 76 3.26 14.46 3.77
N LEU A 77 4.52 14.31 4.20
CA LEU A 77 4.97 14.64 5.56
C LEU A 77 5.44 16.10 5.66
N ALA A 78 5.51 16.61 6.89
CA ALA A 78 6.15 17.90 7.14
C ALA A 78 7.65 17.84 6.79
N VAL A 79 8.08 18.64 5.81
CA VAL A 79 9.46 18.66 5.33
C VAL A 79 10.38 19.31 6.38
N SER A 80 11.01 18.48 7.20
CA SER A 80 11.88 18.86 8.32
C SER A 80 13.36 18.57 8.04
N GLY A 81 13.66 17.68 7.07
CA GLY A 81 15.01 17.19 6.77
C GLY A 81 15.61 16.33 7.89
N LYS A 82 14.79 15.81 8.82
CA LYS A 82 15.21 15.07 10.01
C LYS A 82 14.43 13.76 10.14
N LEU A 83 15.02 12.77 10.78
CA LEU A 83 14.31 11.54 11.19
C LEU A 83 13.44 11.80 12.42
N ASP A 84 12.37 12.57 12.24
CA ASP A 84 11.31 12.71 13.24
C ASP A 84 10.44 11.45 13.31
N SER A 85 9.62 11.35 14.37
CA SER A 85 8.80 10.16 14.64
C SER A 85 7.75 9.89 13.56
N ALA A 86 7.23 10.92 12.88
CA ALA A 86 6.32 10.76 11.75
C ALA A 86 7.04 10.15 10.54
N THR A 87 8.26 10.61 10.25
CA THR A 87 9.12 10.08 9.20
C THR A 87 9.48 8.61 9.45
N LEU A 88 9.92 8.28 10.67
CA LEU A 88 10.27 6.90 11.04
C LEU A 88 9.06 5.95 11.05
N ALA A 89 7.88 6.42 11.47
CA ALA A 89 6.64 5.63 11.40
C ALA A 89 6.20 5.36 9.94
N GLN A 90 6.32 6.35 9.05
CA GLN A 90 6.01 6.18 7.64
C GLN A 90 7.02 5.25 6.93
N MET A 91 8.32 5.35 7.27
CA MET A 91 9.35 4.41 6.79
C MET A 91 9.17 2.98 7.31
N SER A 92 8.55 2.82 8.49
CA SER A 92 8.22 1.52 9.07
C SER A 92 6.88 0.94 8.58
N THR A 93 6.16 1.67 7.72
CA THR A 93 4.91 1.18 7.11
C THR A 93 5.25 0.27 5.91
N PRO A 94 4.64 -0.93 5.79
CA PRO A 94 4.90 -1.83 4.66
C PRO A 94 4.58 -1.19 3.32
N ARG A 95 5.34 -1.54 2.27
CA ARG A 95 5.30 -0.84 0.99
C ARG A 95 5.69 -1.71 -0.22
N CYS A 96 5.45 -1.17 -1.41
CA CYS A 96 6.04 -1.65 -2.66
C CYS A 96 7.57 -1.47 -2.67
N GLY A 97 8.27 -2.45 -3.26
CA GLY A 97 9.71 -2.53 -3.40
C GLY A 97 10.31 -1.63 -4.47
N VAL A 98 9.49 -1.15 -5.42
CA VAL A 98 9.92 -0.25 -6.50
C VAL A 98 10.46 1.06 -5.92
N SER A 99 11.49 1.61 -6.58
CA SER A 99 12.10 2.88 -6.18
C SER A 99 11.17 4.08 -6.42
N ASP A 100 11.16 5.01 -5.46
CA ASP A 100 10.43 6.30 -5.52
C ASP A 100 11.11 7.33 -6.45
N LYS A 101 11.99 6.89 -7.36
CA LYS A 101 12.74 7.77 -8.28
C LYS A 101 11.88 8.25 -9.44
N ILE A 102 10.91 9.08 -9.10
CA ILE A 102 9.94 9.71 -10.01
C ILE A 102 10.69 10.53 -11.07
N THR A 103 10.41 10.26 -12.34
CA THR A 103 10.71 11.21 -13.42
C THR A 103 9.63 12.29 -13.43
N ILE A 104 9.83 13.36 -12.65
CA ILE A 104 8.88 14.50 -12.63
C ILE A 104 8.83 15.08 -14.04
N ASN A 105 7.62 15.23 -14.59
CA ASN A 105 7.39 15.71 -15.94
C ASN A 105 7.55 17.24 -16.05
N ASN A 106 8.77 17.74 -15.82
CA ASN A 106 9.17 19.12 -16.15
C ASN A 106 9.30 19.33 -17.69
N LYS A 107 8.27 18.93 -18.44
CA LYS A 107 8.05 19.25 -19.85
C LYS A 107 7.09 20.43 -19.96
N ASN A 108 7.53 21.60 -19.46
CA ASN A 108 7.26 22.95 -19.96
C ASN A 108 7.52 23.99 -18.85
N GLY A 109 8.53 24.84 -19.03
CA GLY A 109 8.78 26.01 -18.17
C GLY A 109 7.83 27.19 -18.45
N ASN A 110 6.54 26.91 -18.70
CA ASN A 110 5.53 27.92 -19.00
C ASN A 110 4.64 28.12 -17.77
N ASN A 111 4.91 29.17 -17.00
CA ASN A 111 4.05 29.60 -15.91
C ASN A 111 2.72 30.14 -16.48
N ASN A 112 1.68 29.30 -16.49
CA ASN A 112 0.26 29.67 -16.30
C ASN A 112 -0.56 28.37 -16.18
N ASP A 113 -1.34 28.28 -15.11
CA ASP A 113 -2.30 27.19 -14.82
C ASP A 113 -1.70 25.76 -14.72
N SER A 114 -0.66 25.61 -13.89
CA SER A 114 -0.04 24.31 -13.61
C SER A 114 -0.81 23.51 -12.55
N VAL A 115 -1.78 22.69 -12.98
CA VAL A 115 -2.19 21.52 -12.21
C VAL A 115 -0.98 20.59 -12.12
N VAL A 116 -0.41 20.46 -10.93
CA VAL A 116 0.76 19.60 -10.69
C VAL A 116 0.27 18.15 -10.65
N SER A 117 0.48 17.39 -11.73
CA SER A 117 0.21 15.94 -11.75
C SER A 117 0.97 15.25 -10.62
N HIS A 118 0.28 14.57 -9.71
CA HIS A 118 0.90 13.88 -8.58
C HIS A 118 1.31 12.44 -8.92
N TYR A 119 0.71 11.87 -9.97
CA TYR A 119 1.10 10.61 -10.59
C TYR A 119 2.50 10.67 -11.23
N ALA A 120 3.13 9.51 -11.31
CA ALA A 120 4.49 9.34 -11.84
C ALA A 120 4.56 8.24 -12.90
N TYR A 121 5.73 8.14 -13.54
CA TYR A 121 6.08 7.06 -14.47
C TYR A 121 7.48 6.54 -14.18
N PHE A 122 7.73 5.30 -14.58
CA PHE A 122 9.10 4.81 -14.74
C PHE A 122 9.89 5.70 -15.74
N PRO A 123 11.22 5.82 -15.59
CA PRO A 123 12.07 6.54 -16.53
C PRO A 123 11.83 6.12 -17.99
N GLY A 124 11.61 7.11 -18.86
CA GLY A 124 11.28 6.89 -20.27
C GLY A 124 9.78 6.75 -20.58
N GLN A 125 8.89 6.76 -19.59
CA GLN A 125 7.44 6.57 -19.75
C GLN A 125 7.06 5.28 -20.53
N PRO A 126 7.57 4.10 -20.13
CA PRO A 126 7.29 2.83 -20.81
C PRO A 126 5.80 2.46 -20.73
N ARG A 127 5.29 1.85 -21.80
CA ARG A 127 3.88 1.41 -21.95
C ARG A 127 3.80 0.29 -22.97
N TRP A 128 2.77 -0.55 -22.91
CA TRP A 128 2.58 -1.64 -23.89
C TRP A 128 2.26 -1.09 -25.29
N THR A 129 3.14 -1.34 -26.26
CA THR A 129 3.16 -0.71 -27.60
C THR A 129 2.43 -1.53 -28.67
N ARG A 130 1.26 -2.08 -28.32
CA ARG A 130 0.51 -3.00 -29.18
C ARG A 130 -0.55 -2.31 -30.05
N ALA A 131 -0.89 -2.96 -31.17
CA ALA A 131 -2.02 -2.56 -32.00
C ALA A 131 -3.33 -2.55 -31.19
N ARG A 132 -4.23 -1.60 -31.49
CA ARG A 132 -5.53 -1.48 -30.79
C ARG A 132 -6.55 -2.45 -31.41
N PRO A 133 -7.44 -3.09 -30.61
CA PRO A 133 -7.51 -3.02 -29.14
C PRO A 133 -6.38 -3.80 -28.46
N VAL A 134 -5.76 -3.20 -27.45
CA VAL A 134 -4.68 -3.85 -26.70
C VAL A 134 -5.26 -5.00 -25.88
N VAL A 135 -4.72 -6.20 -26.08
CA VAL A 135 -4.99 -7.37 -25.24
C VAL A 135 -3.68 -7.76 -24.57
N LEU A 136 -3.74 -7.94 -23.24
CA LEU A 136 -2.66 -8.48 -22.43
C LEU A 136 -3.16 -9.74 -21.73
N THR A 137 -2.32 -10.76 -21.68
CA THR A 137 -2.56 -12.02 -20.97
C THR A 137 -1.89 -12.01 -19.61
N TYR A 138 -2.44 -12.73 -18.64
CA TYR A 138 -1.83 -12.88 -17.32
C TYR A 138 -1.95 -14.30 -16.77
N ALA A 139 -0.97 -14.72 -15.98
CA ALA A 139 -0.98 -16.02 -15.32
C ALA A 139 -0.31 -15.97 -13.95
N LEU A 140 -0.85 -16.76 -13.00
CA LEU A 140 -0.20 -17.06 -11.73
C LEU A 140 0.75 -18.25 -11.91
N SER A 141 1.98 -18.14 -11.37
CA SER A 141 2.98 -19.21 -11.41
C SER A 141 2.41 -20.55 -10.91
N PRO A 142 2.74 -21.69 -11.55
CA PRO A 142 2.38 -23.00 -11.02
C PRO A 142 3.20 -23.35 -9.77
N THR A 143 4.49 -22.98 -9.72
CA THR A 143 5.42 -23.36 -8.65
C THR A 143 5.55 -22.32 -7.55
N ASN A 144 5.52 -21.03 -7.90
CA ASN A 144 5.84 -19.94 -6.98
C ASN A 144 4.52 -19.40 -6.40
N ASN A 145 4.01 -20.11 -5.40
CA ASN A 145 2.66 -19.95 -4.87
C ASN A 145 2.60 -19.97 -3.32
N ILE A 146 1.40 -19.72 -2.78
CA ILE A 146 1.05 -19.91 -1.37
C ILE A 146 -0.04 -20.99 -1.24
N ASP A 147 0.02 -21.77 -0.18
CA ASP A 147 -0.82 -22.94 0.08
C ASP A 147 -2.06 -22.62 0.94
N TYR A 148 -1.92 -21.71 1.90
CA TYR A 148 -2.95 -21.37 2.88
C TYR A 148 -4.12 -20.54 2.33
N ILE A 149 -4.04 -20.02 1.10
CA ILE A 149 -5.18 -19.45 0.37
C ILE A 149 -5.49 -20.35 -0.83
N PRO A 150 -6.69 -20.95 -0.94
CA PRO A 150 -7.07 -21.75 -2.10
C PRO A 150 -6.92 -20.95 -3.40
N ARG A 151 -6.14 -21.48 -4.37
CA ARG A 151 -5.77 -20.81 -5.62
C ARG A 151 -6.93 -20.08 -6.34
N PRO A 152 -8.16 -20.62 -6.45
CA PRO A 152 -9.27 -19.89 -7.06
C PRO A 152 -9.66 -18.58 -6.37
N LYS A 153 -9.38 -18.42 -5.06
CA LYS A 153 -9.55 -17.14 -4.35
C LYS A 153 -8.45 -16.13 -4.70
N VAL A 154 -7.20 -16.60 -4.86
CA VAL A 154 -6.06 -15.79 -5.33
C VAL A 154 -6.33 -15.29 -6.76
N GLU A 155 -6.73 -16.20 -7.66
CA GLU A 155 -7.14 -15.88 -9.03
C GLU A 155 -8.33 -14.92 -9.08
N ALA A 156 -9.31 -15.08 -8.18
CA ALA A 156 -10.42 -14.16 -8.07
C ALA A 156 -10.01 -12.74 -7.61
N ALA A 157 -9.02 -12.60 -6.71
CA ALA A 157 -8.49 -11.30 -6.29
C ALA A 157 -7.69 -10.63 -7.42
N VAL A 158 -6.75 -11.34 -8.04
CA VAL A 158 -5.96 -10.85 -9.18
C VAL A 158 -6.86 -10.45 -10.37
N ARG A 159 -7.90 -11.23 -10.67
CA ARG A 159 -8.89 -10.89 -11.69
C ARG A 159 -9.66 -9.61 -11.37
N ARG A 160 -9.95 -9.32 -10.10
CA ARG A 160 -10.54 -8.02 -9.69
C ARG A 160 -9.54 -6.89 -9.86
N ALA A 161 -8.28 -7.08 -9.47
CA ALA A 161 -7.19 -6.11 -9.64
C ALA A 161 -7.00 -5.70 -11.12
N PHE A 162 -6.86 -6.65 -12.05
CA PHE A 162 -6.87 -6.34 -13.49
C PHE A 162 -8.18 -5.70 -13.96
N GLY A 163 -9.31 -6.15 -13.41
CA GLY A 163 -10.63 -5.61 -13.68
C GLY A 163 -10.81 -4.15 -13.26
N ARG A 164 -9.95 -3.60 -12.39
CA ARG A 164 -9.99 -2.19 -11.96
C ARG A 164 -9.41 -1.28 -13.03
N TRP A 165 -8.19 -1.56 -13.46
CA TRP A 165 -7.54 -0.87 -14.56
C TRP A 165 -8.35 -1.01 -15.87
N ALA A 166 -8.91 -2.19 -16.16
CA ALA A 166 -9.75 -2.39 -17.36
C ALA A 166 -11.02 -1.51 -17.42
N ARG A 167 -11.53 -0.99 -16.29
CA ARG A 167 -12.65 -0.03 -16.32
C ARG A 167 -12.26 1.30 -16.94
N VAL A 168 -11.00 1.71 -16.79
CA VAL A 168 -10.58 3.11 -17.03
C VAL A 168 -9.71 3.29 -18.28
N ILE A 169 -9.06 2.24 -18.80
CA ILE A 169 -8.27 2.27 -20.05
C ILE A 169 -8.77 1.27 -21.12
N PRO A 170 -8.50 1.49 -22.42
CA PRO A 170 -8.91 0.60 -23.51
C PRO A 170 -8.01 -0.64 -23.65
N VAL A 171 -7.61 -1.24 -22.53
CA VAL A 171 -6.79 -2.46 -22.44
C VAL A 171 -7.63 -3.61 -21.89
N LYS A 172 -7.57 -4.77 -22.53
CA LYS A 172 -8.29 -5.99 -22.12
C LYS A 172 -7.32 -6.99 -21.51
N PHE A 173 -7.52 -7.35 -20.25
CA PHE A 173 -6.77 -8.42 -19.60
C PHE A 173 -7.50 -9.76 -19.72
N ARG A 174 -6.76 -10.84 -19.97
CA ARG A 174 -7.29 -12.21 -20.02
C ARG A 174 -6.38 -13.17 -19.24
N PRO A 175 -6.91 -14.16 -18.50
CA PRO A 175 -6.07 -15.25 -18.01
C PRO A 175 -5.49 -16.04 -19.21
N ALA A 176 -4.25 -16.51 -19.07
CA ALA A 176 -3.63 -17.50 -19.94
C ALA A 176 -3.55 -18.87 -19.24
N GLU A 177 -3.62 -19.94 -20.03
CA GLU A 177 -3.42 -21.31 -19.56
C GLU A 177 -1.93 -21.65 -19.46
N ASP A 178 -1.14 -21.19 -20.42
CA ASP A 178 0.32 -21.25 -20.41
C ASP A 178 0.90 -20.03 -19.65
N TYR A 179 1.62 -20.30 -18.56
CA TYR A 179 2.31 -19.28 -17.77
C TYR A 179 3.52 -18.69 -18.50
N ASP A 180 4.20 -19.47 -19.34
CA ASP A 180 5.42 -19.04 -20.00
C ASP A 180 5.17 -18.21 -21.26
N ALA A 181 4.02 -18.39 -21.90
CA ALA A 181 3.52 -17.51 -22.96
C ALA A 181 2.75 -16.26 -22.45
N ALA A 182 2.46 -16.15 -21.15
CA ALA A 182 1.70 -15.01 -20.61
C ALA A 182 2.48 -13.69 -20.63
N ASP A 183 1.81 -12.60 -21.02
CA ASP A 183 2.40 -11.25 -21.05
C ASP A 183 2.71 -10.72 -19.65
N VAL A 184 1.85 -11.02 -18.67
CA VAL A 184 2.01 -10.63 -17.26
C VAL A 184 2.12 -11.86 -16.37
N LYS A 185 3.27 -12.02 -15.71
CA LYS A 185 3.63 -13.20 -14.94
C LYS A 185 3.70 -12.87 -13.45
N LEU A 186 2.73 -13.40 -12.71
CA LEU A 186 2.60 -13.20 -11.27
C LEU A 186 3.17 -14.41 -10.51
N GLY A 187 3.81 -14.19 -9.36
CA GLY A 187 4.26 -15.28 -8.49
C GLY A 187 4.57 -14.83 -7.06
N PHE A 188 4.58 -15.80 -6.14
CA PHE A 188 4.94 -15.62 -4.74
C PHE A 188 6.35 -16.19 -4.50
N TYR A 189 7.30 -15.33 -4.10
CA TYR A 189 8.73 -15.65 -3.96
C TYR A 189 9.21 -15.40 -2.52
N ARG A 190 10.45 -15.73 -2.17
CA ARG A 190 11.02 -15.49 -0.83
C ARG A 190 12.48 -15.06 -0.95
N GLY A 191 12.89 -14.03 -0.21
CA GLY A 191 14.30 -13.61 -0.16
C GLY A 191 14.86 -13.27 -1.53
N ASP A 192 16.11 -13.66 -1.79
CA ASP A 192 16.68 -13.63 -3.14
C ASP A 192 15.99 -14.67 -4.04
N HIS A 193 15.45 -14.19 -5.16
CA HIS A 193 14.77 -14.99 -6.17
C HIS A 193 15.29 -14.71 -7.59
N GLY A 194 16.53 -14.22 -7.71
CA GLY A 194 17.28 -14.20 -8.97
C GLY A 194 16.98 -13.05 -9.93
N ASP A 195 16.23 -12.02 -9.52
CA ASP A 195 15.99 -10.81 -10.30
C ASP A 195 16.80 -9.58 -9.82
N GLY A 196 17.46 -9.70 -8.66
CA GLY A 196 18.26 -8.65 -8.02
C GLY A 196 17.57 -7.94 -6.85
N GLU A 197 16.24 -8.04 -6.73
CA GLU A 197 15.44 -7.31 -5.74
C GLU A 197 14.96 -8.25 -4.63
N ALA A 198 15.88 -8.69 -3.78
CA ALA A 198 15.59 -9.63 -2.71
C ALA A 198 14.55 -9.10 -1.70
N PHE A 199 13.53 -9.91 -1.41
CA PHE A 199 12.52 -9.61 -0.39
C PHE A 199 13.08 -9.72 1.04
N ASP A 200 12.50 -8.96 1.97
CA ASP A 200 12.99 -8.82 3.34
C ASP A 200 12.15 -9.55 4.42
N GLY A 201 10.98 -10.13 4.08
CA GLY A 201 10.30 -11.14 4.91
C GLY A 201 8.89 -10.76 5.38
N VAL A 202 8.67 -10.73 6.70
CA VAL A 202 7.34 -10.43 7.27
C VAL A 202 7.27 -8.95 7.60
N LEU A 203 6.50 -8.20 6.80
CA LEU A 203 6.49 -6.74 6.71
C LEU A 203 7.82 -6.16 6.18
N GLY A 204 7.71 -5.01 5.51
CA GLY A 204 8.81 -4.41 4.77
C GLY A 204 8.37 -4.18 3.33
N VAL A 205 9.01 -4.88 2.38
CA VAL A 205 8.62 -4.93 0.98
C VAL A 205 7.60 -6.05 0.74
N LEU A 206 6.36 -5.65 0.48
CA LEU A 206 5.23 -6.54 0.22
C LEU A 206 5.37 -7.27 -1.13
N ALA A 207 5.89 -6.55 -2.12
CA ALA A 207 5.86 -6.92 -3.54
C ALA A 207 6.74 -5.98 -4.37
N HIS A 208 6.98 -6.34 -5.63
CA HIS A 208 7.44 -5.40 -6.67
C HIS A 208 7.06 -5.89 -8.07
N ALA A 209 7.00 -4.95 -9.01
CA ALA A 209 6.76 -5.24 -10.42
C ALA A 209 7.67 -4.47 -11.35
N PHE A 210 7.88 -5.04 -12.54
CA PHE A 210 8.74 -4.51 -13.58
C PHE A 210 7.92 -3.80 -14.66
N SER A 211 8.46 -2.70 -15.16
CA SER A 211 7.81 -1.84 -16.15
C SER A 211 7.55 -2.53 -17.50
N PRO A 212 6.63 -2.00 -18.33
CA PRO A 212 6.38 -2.51 -19.68
C PRO A 212 7.65 -2.59 -20.54
N GLU A 213 7.86 -3.63 -21.35
CA GLU A 213 7.01 -4.81 -21.60
C GLU A 213 7.51 -6.06 -20.82
N SER A 214 8.14 -5.89 -19.65
CA SER A 214 8.67 -7.04 -18.87
C SER A 214 7.57 -7.88 -18.22
N GLY A 215 6.46 -7.27 -17.78
CA GLY A 215 5.29 -7.97 -17.24
C GLY A 215 5.49 -8.81 -15.96
N ARG A 216 6.67 -8.79 -15.34
CA ARG A 216 6.92 -9.55 -14.10
C ARG A 216 6.34 -8.82 -12.89
N LEU A 217 5.65 -9.56 -12.02
CA LEU A 217 5.04 -9.08 -10.78
C LEU A 217 5.30 -10.13 -9.69
N HIS A 218 6.08 -9.78 -8.68
CA HIS A 218 6.48 -10.67 -7.60
C HIS A 218 5.85 -10.20 -6.28
N LEU A 219 5.36 -11.13 -5.47
CA LEU A 219 4.77 -10.93 -4.14
C LEU A 219 5.65 -11.69 -3.12
N ASP A 220 5.93 -11.14 -1.93
CA ASP A 220 6.65 -11.94 -0.92
C ASP A 220 5.72 -12.99 -0.30
N ALA A 221 6.09 -14.26 -0.42
CA ALA A 221 5.41 -15.40 0.18
C ALA A 221 5.61 -15.49 1.71
N ALA A 222 6.53 -14.71 2.28
CA ALA A 222 6.64 -14.53 3.73
C ALA A 222 5.47 -13.73 4.32
N GLU A 223 4.84 -12.86 3.54
CA GLU A 223 3.72 -12.06 4.03
C GLU A 223 2.47 -12.87 4.33
N ARG A 224 1.68 -12.39 5.29
CA ARG A 224 0.38 -12.96 5.63
C ARG A 224 -0.70 -12.35 4.75
N TRP A 225 -0.78 -12.84 3.52
CA TRP A 225 -1.80 -12.42 2.56
C TRP A 225 -3.22 -12.71 3.05
N ALA A 226 -4.12 -11.78 2.79
CA ALA A 226 -5.56 -11.92 2.99
C ALA A 226 -6.29 -11.60 1.68
N VAL A 227 -7.30 -12.41 1.37
CA VAL A 227 -8.34 -12.09 0.38
C VAL A 227 -9.63 -11.62 1.05
N ASP A 228 -9.76 -11.88 2.36
CA ASP A 228 -10.88 -11.51 3.21
C ASP A 228 -10.40 -11.38 4.66
N PHE A 229 -10.55 -10.19 5.25
CA PHE A 229 -10.14 -9.89 6.63
C PHE A 229 -11.13 -10.40 7.69
N GLY A 230 -12.32 -10.86 7.29
CA GLY A 230 -13.24 -11.61 8.15
C GLY A 230 -12.97 -13.12 8.20
N VAL A 231 -11.95 -13.60 7.49
CA VAL A 231 -11.49 -15.00 7.50
C VAL A 231 -10.01 -15.09 7.92
N GLU A 232 -9.19 -14.16 7.46
CA GLU A 232 -7.83 -13.97 7.96
C GLU A 232 -7.85 -12.89 9.06
N GLU A 233 -7.67 -13.29 10.33
CA GLU A 233 -7.77 -12.39 11.49
C GLU A 233 -6.43 -11.78 11.93
N SER A 234 -5.27 -12.24 11.41
CA SER A 234 -3.96 -11.78 11.85
C SER A 234 -3.77 -10.25 11.74
N ASP A 235 -3.29 -9.61 12.81
CA ASP A 235 -3.05 -8.16 12.89
C ASP A 235 -2.08 -7.65 11.81
N VAL A 236 -1.15 -8.50 11.35
CA VAL A 236 -0.16 -8.18 10.30
C VAL A 236 -0.63 -8.55 8.89
N ALA A 237 -1.90 -8.95 8.70
CA ALA A 237 -2.37 -9.42 7.40
C ALA A 237 -2.48 -8.29 6.37
N VAL A 238 -2.10 -8.60 5.13
CA VAL A 238 -1.99 -7.67 4.00
C VAL A 238 -3.03 -8.02 2.92
N ASP A 239 -3.79 -7.04 2.45
CA ASP A 239 -4.81 -7.28 1.44
C ASP A 239 -4.21 -7.51 0.04
N LEU A 240 -4.38 -8.73 -0.47
CA LEU A 240 -3.81 -9.18 -1.74
C LEU A 240 -4.37 -8.41 -2.95
N GLU A 241 -5.64 -7.99 -2.92
CA GLU A 241 -6.23 -7.22 -4.02
C GLU A 241 -5.63 -5.82 -4.09
N SER A 242 -5.36 -5.20 -2.94
CA SER A 242 -4.76 -3.86 -2.83
C SER A 242 -3.35 -3.86 -3.44
N VAL A 243 -2.48 -4.77 -2.98
CA VAL A 243 -1.11 -4.87 -3.52
C VAL A 243 -1.14 -5.29 -4.99
N ALA A 244 -1.93 -6.29 -5.38
CA ALA A 244 -2.03 -6.67 -6.79
C ALA A 244 -2.55 -5.51 -7.68
N THR A 245 -3.44 -4.64 -7.19
CA THR A 245 -3.90 -3.48 -7.98
C THR A 245 -2.78 -2.45 -8.12
N HIS A 246 -2.01 -2.18 -7.06
CA HIS A 246 -0.82 -1.31 -7.09
C HIS A 246 0.23 -1.83 -8.09
N GLU A 247 0.67 -3.08 -7.95
CA GLU A 247 1.71 -3.66 -8.81
C GLU A 247 1.27 -3.75 -10.29
N ILE A 248 -0.02 -3.94 -10.58
CA ILE A 248 -0.52 -3.91 -11.96
C ILE A 248 -0.41 -2.48 -12.56
N GLY A 249 -0.46 -1.43 -11.75
CA GLY A 249 -0.16 -0.07 -12.20
C GLY A 249 1.30 0.09 -12.64
N HIS A 250 2.24 -0.52 -11.92
CA HIS A 250 3.64 -0.61 -12.35
C HIS A 250 3.82 -1.44 -13.64
N VAL A 251 3.14 -2.60 -13.75
CA VAL A 251 3.07 -3.40 -14.99
C VAL A 251 2.47 -2.60 -16.15
N LEU A 252 1.70 -1.54 -15.90
CA LEU A 252 1.16 -0.63 -16.91
C LEU A 252 2.07 0.58 -17.20
N GLY A 253 3.12 0.83 -16.41
CA GLY A 253 4.11 1.89 -16.62
C GLY A 253 4.07 3.05 -15.61
N LEU A 254 3.14 3.02 -14.66
CA LEU A 254 3.06 4.03 -13.60
C LEU A 254 4.24 3.90 -12.63
N GLY A 255 4.68 5.02 -12.08
CA GLY A 255 5.51 5.11 -10.88
C GLY A 255 4.64 5.37 -9.66
N HIS A 256 5.28 5.57 -8.50
CA HIS A 256 4.58 5.91 -7.27
C HIS A 256 3.97 7.32 -7.28
N SER A 257 2.74 7.43 -6.76
CA SER A 257 2.07 8.72 -6.51
C SER A 257 2.43 9.28 -5.14
N ALA A 258 2.44 10.61 -5.01
CA ALA A 258 2.53 11.30 -3.73
C ALA A 258 1.18 11.47 -3.01
N VAL A 259 0.04 11.17 -3.67
CA VAL A 259 -1.30 11.24 -3.06
C VAL A 259 -1.52 10.01 -2.20
N LYS A 260 -1.63 10.17 -0.87
CA LYS A 260 -1.70 9.06 0.10
C LYS A 260 -2.86 8.09 -0.15
N GLU A 261 -3.97 8.63 -0.62
CA GLU A 261 -5.22 7.95 -0.93
C GLU A 261 -5.13 7.15 -2.25
N ALA A 262 -4.24 7.51 -3.17
CA ALA A 262 -4.09 6.85 -4.46
C ALA A 262 -3.57 5.43 -4.32
N VAL A 263 -4.05 4.54 -5.20
CA VAL A 263 -3.60 3.15 -5.28
C VAL A 263 -2.09 3.10 -5.50
N MET A 264 -1.53 3.97 -6.35
CA MET A 264 -0.09 4.06 -6.61
C MET A 264 0.74 4.71 -5.49
N PHE A 265 0.18 5.09 -4.34
CA PHE A 265 1.00 5.49 -3.19
C PHE A 265 1.77 4.28 -2.63
N PRO A 266 3.09 4.40 -2.35
CA PRO A 266 3.96 3.23 -2.12
C PRO A 266 3.59 2.39 -0.90
N SER A 267 3.01 2.99 0.16
CA SER A 267 2.77 2.29 1.43
C SER A 267 1.32 1.83 1.61
N LEU A 268 1.17 0.63 2.20
CA LEU A 268 -0.08 0.00 2.57
C LEU A 268 0.03 -0.56 4.00
N SER A 269 -0.78 -0.04 4.93
CA SER A 269 -0.82 -0.54 6.31
C SER A 269 -1.47 -1.94 6.37
N PRO A 270 -1.03 -2.84 7.28
CA PRO A 270 -1.77 -4.06 7.58
C PRO A 270 -3.23 -3.78 7.96
N ARG A 271 -4.12 -4.75 7.73
CA ARG A 271 -5.59 -4.65 7.89
C ARG A 271 -6.29 -3.58 7.03
N SER A 272 -5.57 -2.78 6.24
CA SER A 272 -6.16 -1.78 5.33
C SER A 272 -6.46 -2.37 3.95
N LYS A 273 -7.41 -1.76 3.23
CA LYS A 273 -7.68 -2.05 1.81
C LYS A 273 -7.58 -0.75 1.02
N LYS A 274 -6.84 -0.78 -0.08
CA LYS A 274 -6.71 0.32 -1.04
C LYS A 274 -6.85 -0.23 -2.45
N VAL A 275 -8.11 -0.34 -2.90
CA VAL A 275 -8.49 -1.07 -4.13
C VAL A 275 -9.24 -0.20 -5.13
N GLU A 276 -9.95 0.84 -4.70
CA GLU A 276 -10.58 1.77 -5.65
C GLU A 276 -9.52 2.74 -6.16
N LEU A 277 -9.44 2.87 -7.49
CA LEU A 277 -8.56 3.83 -8.16
C LEU A 277 -9.08 5.25 -7.86
N THR A 278 -8.17 6.18 -7.58
CA THR A 278 -8.48 7.61 -7.40
C THR A 278 -8.35 8.39 -8.70
N VAL A 279 -8.69 9.68 -8.70
CA VAL A 279 -8.45 10.59 -9.85
C VAL A 279 -7.01 10.53 -10.35
N ASP A 280 -6.02 10.54 -9.46
CA ASP A 280 -4.59 10.57 -9.82
C ASP A 280 -4.15 9.26 -10.51
N ASP A 281 -4.61 8.12 -10.01
CA ASP A 281 -4.39 6.80 -10.63
C ASP A 281 -5.01 6.74 -12.05
N VAL A 282 -6.22 7.30 -12.21
CA VAL A 282 -6.97 7.30 -13.47
C VAL A 282 -6.34 8.23 -14.50
N GLU A 283 -5.98 9.46 -14.13
CA GLU A 283 -5.36 10.41 -15.07
C GLU A 283 -3.98 9.92 -15.55
N GLY A 284 -3.14 9.42 -14.64
CA GLY A 284 -1.83 8.88 -14.98
C GLY A 284 -1.91 7.71 -15.95
N VAL A 285 -2.83 6.76 -15.72
CA VAL A 285 -2.97 5.61 -16.62
C VAL A 285 -3.65 5.99 -17.96
N GLN A 286 -4.58 6.95 -17.95
CA GLN A 286 -5.22 7.43 -19.18
C GLN A 286 -4.28 8.28 -20.04
N ALA A 287 -3.28 8.95 -19.47
CA ALA A 287 -2.24 9.63 -20.25
C ALA A 287 -1.36 8.64 -21.07
N LEU A 288 -1.17 7.39 -20.61
CA LEU A 288 -0.41 6.36 -21.35
C LEU A 288 -1.25 5.62 -22.41
N TYR A 289 -2.53 5.34 -22.13
CA TYR A 289 -3.37 4.45 -22.95
C TYR A 289 -4.60 5.12 -23.59
N GLY A 290 -4.96 6.32 -23.14
CA GLY A 290 -6.26 6.96 -23.38
C GLY A 290 -7.36 6.41 -22.46
N SER A 291 -8.50 7.10 -22.41
CA SER A 291 -9.68 6.64 -21.67
C SER A 291 -10.37 5.44 -22.34
N ASN A 292 -10.99 4.57 -21.53
CA ASN A 292 -11.93 3.55 -22.01
C ASN A 292 -13.21 4.25 -22.53
N PRO A 293 -13.69 3.98 -23.76
CA PRO A 293 -14.91 4.59 -24.30
C PRO A 293 -16.19 4.39 -23.46
N ASN A 294 -16.20 3.42 -22.55
CA ASN A 294 -17.32 3.17 -21.63
C ASN A 294 -17.13 3.79 -20.23
N PHE A 295 -16.03 4.54 -19.99
CA PHE A 295 -15.76 5.21 -18.72
C PHE A 295 -16.35 6.62 -18.69
N ASN A 296 -17.05 6.96 -17.61
CA ASN A 296 -17.64 8.28 -17.40
C ASN A 296 -16.97 8.97 -16.20
N ILE A 297 -16.11 9.94 -16.50
CA ILE A 297 -15.33 10.71 -15.52
C ILE A 297 -16.23 11.49 -14.54
N THR A 298 -17.38 12.01 -14.97
CA THR A 298 -18.30 12.76 -14.10
C THR A 298 -18.85 11.86 -12.99
N SER A 299 -19.38 10.69 -13.33
CA SER A 299 -19.90 9.73 -12.34
C SER A 299 -18.80 9.17 -11.42
N PHE A 300 -17.55 9.17 -11.88
CA PHE A 300 -16.40 8.76 -11.08
C PHE A 300 -16.03 9.85 -10.05
N LEU A 301 -15.95 11.12 -10.47
CA LEU A 301 -15.71 12.27 -9.58
C LEU A 301 -16.82 12.46 -8.54
N GLU A 302 -18.08 12.23 -8.91
CA GLU A 302 -19.22 12.18 -7.97
C GLU A 302 -19.05 11.08 -6.91
N SER A 303 -18.46 9.94 -7.27
CA SER A 303 -18.18 8.85 -6.31
C SER A 303 -17.00 9.18 -5.39
N GLU A 304 -15.88 9.68 -5.92
CA GLU A 304 -14.70 10.13 -5.16
C GLU A 304 -15.06 11.21 -4.13
N THR A 305 -15.78 12.25 -4.55
CA THR A 305 -16.22 13.33 -3.65
C THR A 305 -17.17 12.85 -2.57
N SER A 306 -18.07 11.90 -2.87
CA SER A 306 -18.91 11.24 -1.87
C SER A 306 -18.09 10.45 -0.85
N TYR A 307 -17.12 9.63 -1.29
CA TYR A 307 -16.22 8.89 -0.41
C TYR A 307 -15.37 9.83 0.47
N ALA A 308 -14.86 10.93 -0.08
CA ALA A 308 -14.08 11.93 0.66
C ALA A 308 -14.92 12.58 1.78
N VAL A 309 -16.13 13.05 1.46
CA VAL A 309 -17.06 13.63 2.44
C VAL A 309 -17.43 12.63 3.54
N ASP A 310 -17.69 11.37 3.18
CA ASP A 310 -18.09 10.35 4.15
C ASP A 310 -16.91 9.85 5.01
N SER A 311 -15.69 9.84 4.47
CA SER A 311 -14.44 9.62 5.22
C SER A 311 -14.20 10.72 6.26
N VAL A 312 -14.29 11.99 5.83
CA VAL A 312 -14.19 13.17 6.71
C VAL A 312 -15.26 13.12 7.81
N ARG A 313 -16.51 12.78 7.46
CA ARG A 313 -17.62 12.62 8.42
C ARG A 313 -17.34 11.55 9.47
N ARG A 314 -16.81 10.38 9.05
CA ARG A 314 -16.43 9.28 9.97
C ARG A 314 -15.30 9.71 10.92
N SER A 315 -14.30 10.43 10.42
CA SER A 315 -13.22 11.00 11.23
C SER A 315 -13.73 11.98 12.29
N PHE A 316 -14.60 12.93 11.91
CA PHE A 316 -15.22 13.85 12.86
C PHE A 316 -16.11 13.14 13.89
N MET A 317 -16.89 12.13 13.49
CA MET A 317 -17.71 11.34 14.42
C MET A 317 -16.86 10.52 15.40
N GLY A 318 -15.76 9.92 14.95
CA GLY A 318 -14.82 9.21 15.83
C GLY A 318 -14.22 10.12 16.91
N ASN A 319 -13.78 11.32 16.51
CA ASN A 319 -13.28 12.32 17.44
C ASN A 319 -14.35 12.81 18.42
N PHE A 320 -15.61 13.00 17.97
CA PHE A 320 -16.70 13.41 18.86
C PHE A 320 -17.06 12.35 19.90
N VAL A 321 -17.05 11.06 19.54
CA VAL A 321 -17.26 9.96 20.50
C VAL A 321 -16.12 9.92 21.52
N GLY A 322 -14.87 10.11 21.09
CA GLY A 322 -13.72 10.22 22.00
C GLY A 322 -13.85 11.35 23.02
N VAL A 323 -14.27 12.54 22.58
CA VAL A 323 -14.48 13.70 23.48
C VAL A 323 -15.66 13.49 24.44
N ILE A 324 -16.77 12.90 23.99
CA ILE A 324 -17.93 12.62 24.85
C ILE A 324 -17.59 11.57 25.92
N VAL A 325 -16.84 10.53 25.59
CA VAL A 325 -16.39 9.54 26.58
C VAL A 325 -15.47 10.15 27.63
N LEU A 326 -14.59 11.09 27.24
CA LEU A 326 -13.70 11.77 28.19
C LEU A 326 -14.44 12.72 29.14
N LEU A 327 -15.52 13.36 28.69
CA LEU A 327 -16.35 14.29 29.48
C LEU A 327 -17.37 13.61 30.40
N LEU A 328 -17.49 12.28 30.36
CA LEU A 328 -18.36 11.49 31.24
C LEU A 328 -17.58 10.67 32.29
N CYS A 329 -16.31 11.01 32.52
CA CYS A 329 -15.41 10.30 33.45
C CYS A 329 -14.59 11.26 34.35
N VAL A 330 -15.18 12.42 34.69
CA VAL A 330 -14.65 13.42 35.65
C VAL A 330 -15.76 13.79 36.64
#